data_AF-A0AA40YRA7-F1
#
_entry.id   AF-A0AA40YRA7-F1
#
_cell.length_a   1.000
_cell.length_b   1.000
_cell.length_c   1.000
_cell.angle_alpha   90.00
_cell.angle_beta   90.00
_cell.angle_gamma   90.00
#
_symmetry.space_group_name_H-M   'P 1'
#
loop_
_entity.id
_entity.type
_entity.pdbx_description
1 polymer ?
#
loop_
_entity_poly.entity_id
_entity_poly.type
_entity_poly.pdbx_seq_one_letter_code
_entity_poly.pdbx_strand_id
1 'polypeptide(L)'
;MALLRAVNERATEDNVRDFFEREFKHIKAQARMSYVDLKSPVITDMPGSPKHGNSIDEKLSNHTRAQVYIELVRQAINAMPEPEKFFFKYRYIDDMEWIDISELMNMTPRMGQKYIQRAFRYFADAFVDTYDFHVYRSVDED
;
A
#
# COMPACT_ATOMS: atom_id res chain seq x y z
N MET A 1 16.43 0.40 22.40
CA MET A 1 16.30 1.58 21.53
C MET A 1 17.24 1.36 20.34
N ALA A 2 16.76 0.76 19.25
CA ALA A 2 17.54 0.69 18.03
C ALA A 2 17.65 2.11 17.45
N LEU A 3 18.84 2.51 17.00
CA LEU A 3 19.04 3.74 16.23
C LEU A 3 18.13 3.67 14.99
N LEU A 4 17.03 4.42 15.00
CA LEU A 4 16.20 4.57 13.81
C LEU A 4 17.08 5.26 12.76
N ARG A 5 17.53 4.51 11.75
CA ARG A 5 18.23 5.10 10.60
C ARG A 5 17.31 6.15 9.98
N ALA A 6 17.88 7.30 9.64
CA ALA A 6 17.12 8.36 8.98
C ALA A 6 16.56 7.84 7.65
N VAL A 7 15.25 7.98 7.45
CA VAL A 7 14.58 7.59 6.21
C VAL A 7 14.72 8.70 5.16
N ASN A 8 14.99 8.31 3.91
CA ASN A 8 14.84 9.16 2.75
C ASN A 8 13.36 9.15 2.32
N GLU A 9 12.58 10.08 2.88
CA GLU A 9 11.14 10.16 2.66
C GLU A 9 10.76 10.20 1.17
N ARG A 10 11.52 10.93 0.35
CA ARG A 10 11.25 11.06 -1.08
C ARG A 10 11.40 9.72 -1.79
N ALA A 11 12.51 9.03 -1.56
CA ALA A 11 12.75 7.74 -2.20
C ALA A 11 11.76 6.67 -1.71
N THR A 12 11.38 6.71 -0.43
CA THR A 12 10.31 5.85 0.11
C THR A 12 8.97 6.14 -0.56
N GLU A 13 8.57 7.41 -0.69
CA GLU A 13 7.33 7.80 -1.39
C GLU A 13 7.31 7.33 -2.84
N ASP A 14 8.43 7.46 -3.55
CA ASP A 14 8.55 7.06 -4.95
C ASP A 14 8.46 5.52 -5.09
N ASN A 15 9.08 4.75 -4.18
CA ASN A 15 8.95 3.29 -4.15
C ASN A 15 7.49 2.83 -3.93
N VAL A 16 6.78 3.43 -2.96
CA VAL A 16 5.38 3.08 -2.72
C VAL A 16 4.51 3.46 -3.92
N ARG A 17 4.77 4.62 -4.54
CA ARG A 17 4.05 5.05 -5.75
C ARG A 17 4.24 4.07 -6.90
N ASP A 18 5.48 3.70 -7.20
CA ASP A 18 5.78 2.77 -8.29
C ASP A 18 5.12 1.40 -8.06
N PHE A 19 5.10 0.92 -6.81
CA PHE A 19 4.36 -0.29 -6.44
C PHE A 19 2.87 -0.17 -6.80
N PHE A 20 2.19 0.90 -6.39
CA PHE A 20 0.75 1.06 -6.68
C PHE A 20 0.44 1.33 -8.16
N GLU A 21 1.32 2.03 -8.87
CA GLU A 21 1.10 2.40 -10.27
C GLU A 21 1.43 1.28 -11.26
N ARG A 22 2.28 0.32 -10.86
CA ARG A 22 2.76 -0.78 -11.70
C ARG A 22 2.34 -2.13 -11.14
N GLU A 23 2.93 -2.54 -10.02
CA GLU A 23 2.82 -3.91 -9.50
C GLU A 23 1.42 -4.24 -8.97
N PHE A 24 0.83 -3.32 -8.21
CA PHE A 24 -0.48 -3.54 -7.60
C PHE A 24 -1.57 -3.79 -8.66
N LYS A 25 -1.49 -3.15 -9.83
CA LYS A 25 -2.40 -3.40 -10.95
C LYS A 25 -2.30 -4.84 -11.47
N HIS A 26 -1.08 -5.39 -11.54
CA HIS A 26 -0.86 -6.78 -11.93
C HIS A 26 -1.40 -7.75 -10.86
N ILE A 27 -1.20 -7.43 -9.58
CA ILE A 27 -1.73 -8.24 -8.47
C ILE A 27 -3.27 -8.25 -8.48
N LYS A 28 -3.92 -7.10 -8.70
CA LYS A 28 -5.39 -7.01 -8.88
C LYS A 28 -5.87 -7.97 -9.99
N ALA A 29 -5.20 -7.97 -11.14
CA ALA A 29 -5.53 -8.84 -12.26
C ALA A 29 -5.31 -10.34 -11.95
N GLN A 30 -4.22 -10.70 -11.27
CA GLN A 30 -3.93 -12.08 -10.87
C GLN A 30 -4.95 -12.62 -9.84
N ALA A 31 -5.39 -11.77 -8.92
CA ALA A 31 -6.42 -12.10 -7.96
C ALA A 31 -7.81 -12.21 -8.59
N ARG A 32 -7.98 -11.87 -9.89
CA ARG A 32 -9.28 -11.80 -10.59
C ARG A 32 -10.33 -10.99 -9.80
N MET A 33 -9.87 -10.06 -8.97
CA MET A 33 -10.76 -9.25 -8.14
C MET A 33 -11.29 -8.11 -8.99
N SER A 34 -12.60 -8.00 -9.04
CA SER A 34 -13.25 -6.83 -9.59
C SER A 34 -13.14 -5.67 -8.60
N TYR A 35 -13.37 -4.47 -9.11
CA TYR A 35 -13.50 -3.25 -8.31
C TYR A 35 -14.42 -3.40 -7.08
N VAL A 36 -15.54 -4.12 -7.26
CA VAL A 36 -16.56 -4.33 -6.23
C VAL A 36 -16.03 -5.19 -5.07
N ASP A 37 -15.14 -6.14 -5.38
CA ASP A 37 -14.55 -7.05 -4.40
C ASP A 37 -13.54 -6.33 -3.48
N LEU A 38 -12.88 -5.29 -3.99
CA LEU A 38 -11.95 -4.47 -3.19
C LEU A 38 -12.65 -3.53 -2.22
N LYS A 39 -13.92 -3.17 -2.47
CA LYS A 39 -14.72 -2.34 -1.57
C LYS A 39 -15.31 -3.13 -0.41
N SER A 40 -15.70 -4.38 -0.66
CA SER A 40 -16.34 -5.24 0.34
C SER A 40 -15.29 -5.94 1.22
N PRO A 41 -15.42 -5.97 2.56
CA PRO A 41 -14.52 -6.78 3.38
C PRO A 41 -14.78 -8.27 3.06
N VAL A 42 -13.84 -8.90 2.36
CA VAL A 42 -13.96 -10.31 2.01
C VAL A 42 -13.44 -11.11 3.20
N ILE A 43 -14.35 -11.54 4.08
CA ILE A 43 -14.04 -12.53 5.11
C ILE A 43 -13.91 -13.88 4.41
N THR A 44 -12.71 -14.18 3.94
CA THR A 44 -12.33 -15.53 3.49
C THR A 44 -11.35 -16.12 4.49
N ASP A 45 -11.42 -17.44 4.66
CA ASP A 45 -10.59 -18.26 5.53
C ASP A 45 -9.12 -18.19 5.07
N MET A 46 -8.47 -17.06 5.37
CA MET A 46 -7.17 -16.70 4.83
C MET A 46 -6.10 -17.63 5.40
N PRO A 47 -5.27 -18.25 4.55
CA PRO A 47 -4.04 -18.86 5.03
C PRO A 47 -3.17 -17.75 5.63
N GLY A 48 -2.71 -17.96 6.87
CA GLY A 48 -1.97 -16.95 7.63
C GLY A 48 -0.77 -16.37 6.85
N SER A 49 -0.47 -15.10 7.09
CA SER A 49 0.57 -14.34 6.39
C SER A 49 1.87 -15.15 6.25
N PRO A 50 2.46 -15.21 5.05
CA PRO A 50 3.71 -15.93 4.85
C PRO A 50 4.81 -15.20 5.62
N LYS A 51 5.21 -15.75 6.76
CA LYS A 51 6.43 -15.34 7.44
C LYS A 51 7.60 -15.82 6.60
N HIS A 52 8.46 -14.87 6.21
CA HIS A 52 9.77 -15.08 5.60
C HIS A 52 10.37 -16.46 5.95
N GLY A 53 10.42 -17.37 4.98
CA GLY A 53 10.93 -18.73 5.16
C GLY A 53 10.58 -19.64 3.99
N ASN A 54 11.58 -20.01 3.19
CA ASN A 54 11.52 -20.79 1.95
C ASN A 54 10.99 -22.24 2.11
N SER A 55 9.80 -22.47 2.65
CA SER A 55 9.30 -23.84 2.85
C SER A 55 7.76 -24.01 2.87
N ILE A 56 6.96 -22.94 2.89
CA ILE A 56 5.48 -23.05 2.83
C ILE A 56 4.96 -22.74 1.41
N ASP A 57 5.86 -22.54 0.45
CA ASP A 57 5.50 -22.04 -0.87
C ASP A 57 4.90 -23.11 -1.82
N GLU A 58 4.87 -24.39 -1.42
CA GLU A 58 4.65 -25.47 -2.38
C GLU A 58 3.18 -25.72 -2.80
N LYS A 59 2.18 -25.04 -2.21
CA LYS A 59 0.75 -25.34 -2.54
C LYS A 59 -0.21 -24.15 -2.68
N LEU A 60 0.26 -22.90 -2.69
CA LEU A 60 -0.63 -21.78 -2.93
C LEU A 60 -0.59 -21.34 -4.39
N SER A 61 -1.73 -21.45 -5.09
CA SER A 61 -1.85 -20.98 -6.48
C SER A 61 -1.54 -19.47 -6.57
N ASN A 62 -1.04 -19.00 -7.72
CA ASN A 62 -0.76 -17.58 -7.94
C ASN A 62 -1.96 -16.68 -7.64
N HIS A 63 -3.18 -17.16 -7.91
CA HIS A 63 -4.43 -16.46 -7.60
C HIS A 63 -4.62 -16.28 -6.10
N THR A 64 -4.45 -17.35 -5.31
CA THR A 64 -4.64 -17.31 -3.86
C THR A 64 -3.55 -16.50 -3.17
N ARG A 65 -2.30 -16.54 -3.67
CA ARG A 65 -1.23 -15.64 -3.21
C ARG A 65 -1.58 -14.17 -3.45
N ALA A 66 -2.11 -13.85 -4.64
CA ALA A 66 -2.53 -12.49 -4.98
C ALA A 66 -3.67 -12.00 -4.08
N GLN A 67 -4.64 -12.87 -3.73
CA GLN A 67 -5.71 -12.52 -2.78
C GLN A 67 -5.18 -12.19 -1.37
N VAL A 68 -4.28 -13.01 -0.83
CA VAL A 68 -3.64 -12.75 0.46
C VAL A 68 -2.91 -11.41 0.43
N TYR A 69 -2.15 -11.16 -0.63
CA TYR A 69 -1.38 -9.93 -0.76
C TYR A 69 -2.27 -8.67 -0.87
N ILE A 70 -3.40 -8.74 -1.60
CA ILE A 70 -4.39 -7.66 -1.63
C ILE A 70 -4.94 -7.38 -0.24
N GLU A 71 -5.22 -8.40 0.55
CA GLU A 71 -5.75 -8.20 1.89
C GLU A 71 -4.73 -7.57 2.84
N LEU A 72 -3.45 -7.93 2.74
CA LEU A 72 -2.38 -7.23 3.45
C LEU A 72 -2.29 -5.74 3.04
N VAL A 73 -2.42 -5.45 1.74
CA VAL A 73 -2.48 -4.06 1.25
C VAL A 73 -3.69 -3.33 1.84
N ARG A 74 -4.86 -3.96 1.90
CA ARG A 74 -6.07 -3.36 2.51
C ARG A 74 -5.90 -3.10 3.99
N GLN A 75 -5.27 -4.01 4.73
CA GLN A 75 -4.99 -3.83 6.16
C GLN A 75 -4.06 -2.63 6.39
N ALA A 76 -2.98 -2.51 5.62
CA ALA A 76 -2.09 -1.35 5.70
C ALA A 76 -2.79 -0.03 5.36
N ILE A 77 -3.64 0.00 4.34
CA ILE A 77 -4.44 1.19 4.01
C ILE A 77 -5.44 1.53 5.13
N ASN A 78 -6.07 0.53 5.74
CA ASN A 78 -7.04 0.75 6.82
C ASN A 78 -6.40 1.28 8.10
N ALA A 79 -5.11 1.03 8.32
CA ALA A 79 -4.35 1.55 9.45
C ALA A 79 -3.98 3.04 9.32
N MET A 80 -4.12 3.64 8.13
CA MET A 80 -3.81 5.05 7.91
C MET A 80 -4.82 5.99 8.62
N PRO A 81 -4.38 7.17 9.10
CA PRO A 81 -5.28 8.18 9.60
C PRO A 81 -6.11 8.82 8.48
N GLU A 82 -7.21 9.46 8.87
CA GLU A 82 -7.96 10.36 7.99
C GLU A 82 -7.36 11.76 8.04
N PRO A 83 -7.31 12.52 6.92
CA PRO A 83 -7.95 12.24 5.63
C PRO A 83 -7.12 11.43 4.62
N GLU A 84 -5.84 11.14 4.91
CA GLU A 84 -4.91 10.44 4.02
C GLU A 84 -5.44 9.10 3.51
N LYS A 85 -6.00 8.29 4.42
CA LYS A 85 -6.65 7.02 4.11
C LYS A 85 -7.69 7.13 2.99
N PHE A 86 -8.56 8.14 3.05
CA PHE A 86 -9.64 8.28 2.07
C PHE A 86 -9.09 8.69 0.71
N PHE A 87 -8.19 9.69 0.68
CA PHE A 87 -7.55 10.10 -0.57
C PHE A 87 -6.85 8.91 -1.24
N PHE A 88 -6.11 8.12 -0.45
CA PHE A 88 -5.36 6.97 -0.93
C PHE A 88 -6.26 5.86 -1.48
N LYS A 89 -7.34 5.52 -0.74
CA LYS A 89 -8.36 4.57 -1.19
C LYS A 89 -8.99 5.04 -2.48
N TYR A 90 -9.43 6.29 -2.56
CA TYR A 90 -10.06 6.81 -3.76
C TYR A 90 -9.14 6.69 -4.97
N ARG A 91 -7.85 6.98 -4.79
CA ARG A 91 -6.87 6.95 -5.88
C ARG A 91 -6.51 5.55 -6.38
N TYR A 92 -6.28 4.59 -5.48
CA TYR A 92 -5.64 3.30 -5.83
C TYR A 92 -6.54 2.07 -5.68
N ILE A 93 -7.57 2.17 -4.84
CA ILE A 93 -8.59 1.14 -4.70
C ILE A 93 -9.76 1.46 -5.61
N ASP A 94 -10.21 2.71 -5.56
CA ASP A 94 -11.37 3.16 -6.31
C ASP A 94 -11.00 3.70 -7.71
N ASP A 95 -9.73 3.65 -8.08
CA ASP A 95 -9.18 4.07 -9.39
C ASP A 95 -9.73 5.45 -9.87
N MET A 96 -10.03 6.36 -8.93
CA MET A 96 -10.56 7.69 -9.24
C MET A 96 -9.47 8.63 -9.73
N GLU A 97 -9.86 9.54 -10.62
CA GLU A 97 -9.00 10.61 -11.11
C GLU A 97 -8.81 11.69 -10.05
N TRP A 98 -7.66 12.37 -10.10
CA TRP A 98 -7.29 13.36 -9.10
C TRP A 98 -8.32 14.49 -8.94
N ILE A 99 -8.91 14.91 -10.07
CA ILE A 99 -9.91 15.98 -10.09
C ILE A 99 -11.17 15.57 -9.33
N ASP A 100 -11.67 14.36 -9.56
CA ASP A 100 -12.87 13.82 -8.90
C ASP A 100 -12.64 13.68 -7.38
N ILE A 101 -11.46 13.23 -6.98
CA ILE A 101 -11.09 13.11 -5.56
C ILE A 101 -11.03 14.50 -4.90
N SER A 102 -10.45 15.47 -5.60
CA SER A 102 -10.30 16.83 -5.09
C SER A 102 -11.66 17.50 -4.89
N GLU A 103 -12.59 17.29 -5.82
CA GLU A 103 -13.99 17.74 -5.71
C GLU A 103 -14.73 17.03 -4.58
N LEU A 104 -14.66 15.69 -4.54
CA LEU A 104 -15.34 14.86 -3.54
C LEU A 104 -14.94 15.23 -2.11
N MET A 105 -13.64 15.46 -1.90
CA MET A 105 -13.11 15.80 -0.58
C MET A 105 -13.02 17.30 -0.33
N ASN A 106 -13.56 18.13 -1.23
CA ASN A 106 -13.53 19.60 -1.16
C ASN A 106 -12.14 20.17 -0.81
N MET A 107 -11.13 19.78 -1.58
CA MET A 107 -9.74 20.17 -1.33
C MET A 107 -9.04 20.79 -2.54
N THR A 108 -7.99 21.57 -2.25
CA THR A 108 -7.12 22.09 -3.30
C THR A 108 -6.11 21.03 -3.77
N PRO A 109 -5.59 21.10 -5.01
CA PRO A 109 -4.57 20.18 -5.50
C PRO A 109 -3.32 20.12 -4.61
N ARG A 110 -2.93 21.25 -4.02
CA ARG A 110 -1.78 21.32 -3.08
C ARG A 110 -2.04 20.52 -1.80
N MET A 111 -3.27 20.52 -1.30
CA MET A 111 -3.64 19.71 -0.14
C MET A 111 -3.68 18.21 -0.50
N GLY A 112 -4.22 17.86 -1.67
CA GLY A 112 -4.19 16.49 -2.18
C GLY A 112 -2.76 15.95 -2.30
N GLN A 113 -1.82 16.77 -2.78
CA GLN A 113 -0.41 16.38 -2.87
C GLN A 113 0.19 16.07 -1.49
N LYS A 114 -0.16 16.84 -0.46
CA LYS A 114 0.29 16.56 0.92
C LYS A 114 -0.34 15.28 1.46
N TYR A 115 -1.63 15.06 1.21
CA TYR A 115 -2.32 13.86 1.67
C TYR A 115 -1.73 12.60 1.03
N ILE A 116 -1.50 12.60 -0.29
CA ILE A 116 -0.94 11.41 -0.93
C ILE A 116 0.50 11.13 -0.47
N GLN A 117 1.33 12.16 -0.29
CA GLN A 117 2.70 11.99 0.20
C GLN A 117 2.73 11.41 1.61
N ARG A 118 1.88 11.92 2.51
CA ARG A 118 1.76 11.36 3.86
C ARG A 118 1.19 9.95 3.84
N ALA A 119 0.21 9.67 2.99
CA ALA A 119 -0.36 8.34 2.82
C ALA A 119 0.69 7.32 2.35
N PHE A 120 1.59 7.68 1.44
CA PHE A 120 2.69 6.80 1.04
C PHE A 120 3.60 6.43 2.21
N ARG A 121 3.93 7.39 3.08
CA ARG A 121 4.75 7.14 4.27
C ARG A 121 4.03 6.24 5.26
N TYR A 122 2.76 6.54 5.57
CA TYR A 122 1.95 5.67 6.43
C TYR A 122 1.79 4.26 5.87
N PHE A 123 1.72 4.11 4.54
CA PHE A 123 1.70 2.81 3.91
C PHE A 123 3.01 2.05 4.14
N ALA A 124 4.16 2.71 3.92
CA ALA A 124 5.47 2.11 4.15
C ALA A 124 5.62 1.65 5.61
N ASP A 125 5.22 2.49 6.56
CA ASP A 125 5.22 2.16 8.00
C ASP A 125 4.33 0.93 8.30
N ALA A 126 3.09 0.92 7.78
CA ALA A 126 2.12 -0.13 8.07
C ALA A 126 2.40 -1.45 7.33
N PHE A 127 3.22 -1.43 6.28
CA PHE A 127 3.48 -2.60 5.44
C PHE A 127 4.86 -3.21 5.66
N VAL A 128 5.68 -2.66 6.56
CA VAL A 128 7.09 -3.05 6.79
C VAL A 128 7.28 -4.54 7.08
N ASP A 129 6.35 -5.18 7.79
CA ASP A 129 6.40 -6.62 8.11
C ASP A 129 6.11 -7.52 6.89
N THR A 130 5.48 -6.96 5.85
CA THR A 130 5.18 -7.64 4.59
C THR A 130 6.24 -7.33 3.53
N TYR A 131 6.53 -6.05 3.32
CA TYR A 131 7.59 -5.56 2.45
C TYR A 131 8.05 -4.19 2.92
N ASP A 132 9.35 -4.03 3.13
CA ASP A 132 9.92 -2.77 3.59
C ASP A 132 10.18 -1.82 2.40
N PHE A 133 9.34 -0.79 2.26
CA PHE A 133 9.49 0.24 1.25
C PHE A 133 10.49 1.35 1.65
N HIS A 134 10.97 1.37 2.90
CA HIS A 134 11.82 2.45 3.38
C HIS A 134 13.18 2.44 2.71
N VAL A 135 13.60 3.61 2.25
CA VAL A 135 14.98 3.85 1.85
C VAL A 135 15.71 4.52 3.00
N TYR A 136 16.62 3.82 3.65
CA TYR A 136 17.42 4.37 4.74
C TYR A 136 18.63 5.12 4.19
N ARG A 137 18.92 6.31 4.73
CA ARG A 137 20.14 7.05 4.42
C ARG A 137 21.35 6.25 4.92
N SER A 138 22.42 6.25 4.13
CA SER A 138 23.72 5.72 4.57
C SER A 138 24.21 6.52 5.77
N VAL A 139 24.93 5.85 6.67
CA VAL A 139 25.48 6.45 7.90
C VAL A 139 26.77 7.25 7.60
N ASP A 140 27.24 7.23 6.35
CA ASP A 140 28.58 7.69 5.99
C ASP A 140 28.54 8.96 5.14
N GLU A 141 28.15 10.11 5.70
CA GLU A 141 28.52 11.46 5.21
C GLU A 141 28.52 12.44 6.41
N ASP A 142 29.59 12.37 7.21
CA ASP A 142 30.05 13.46 8.09
C ASP A 142 31.22 14.20 7.41
#